data_AF-A0A7S1ILU0-F1
#
_entry.id   AF-A0A7S1ILU0-F1
#
_cell.length_a   1.000
_cell.length_b   1.000
_cell.length_c   1.000
_cell.angle_alpha   90.00
_cell.angle_beta   90.00
_cell.angle_gamma   90.00
#
_symmetry.space_group_name_H-M   'P 1'
#
loop_
_entity.id
_entity.type
_entity.pdbx_description
1 polymer ?
#
loop_
_entity_poly.entity_id
_entity_poly.type
_entity_poly.pdbx_seq_one_letter_code
_entity_poly.pdbx_strand_id
1 'polypeptide(L)'
;TALQQTCGDDTVCTVPTGTTVAMDVSLNVGALVVQGTLLWTDATQSDTDQWLCAGYIAVDSGTFNLTVTTKNAYVYIKDNGATHGMLRTRAFGAMGAGSRVEVTGRALARTWSLLAEPAAAGDTTLK
;
A
#
# COMPACT_ATOMS: atom_id res chain seq x y z
N THR A 1 4.02 -16.29 -10.49
CA THR A 1 5.45 -15.92 -10.39
C THR A 1 5.56 -14.93 -9.26
N ALA A 2 6.38 -15.22 -8.23
CA ALA A 2 6.48 -14.36 -7.05
C ALA A 2 7.03 -12.98 -7.45
N LEU A 3 6.32 -11.91 -7.07
CA LEU A 3 6.65 -10.54 -7.47
C LEU A 3 8.07 -10.13 -7.06
N GLN A 4 8.58 -10.68 -5.95
CA GLN A 4 9.94 -10.46 -5.44
C GLN A 4 11.04 -10.95 -6.40
N GLN A 5 10.80 -11.98 -7.22
CA GLN A 5 11.83 -12.46 -8.17
C GLN A 5 12.01 -11.52 -9.36
N THR A 6 11.02 -10.66 -9.62
CA THR A 6 11.04 -9.68 -10.71
C THR A 6 11.53 -8.31 -10.25
N CYS A 7 11.48 -8.03 -8.94
CA CYS A 7 11.70 -6.70 -8.39
C CYS A 7 12.74 -6.74 -7.27
N GLY A 8 13.88 -6.08 -7.49
CA GLY A 8 14.92 -5.94 -6.47
C GLY A 8 14.67 -4.79 -5.50
N ASP A 9 15.39 -4.83 -4.38
CA ASP A 9 15.23 -3.96 -3.21
C ASP A 9 15.41 -2.44 -3.49
N ASP A 10 16.08 -2.09 -4.58
CA ASP A 10 16.36 -0.71 -5.03
C ASP A 10 15.67 -0.34 -6.35
N THR A 11 14.89 -1.24 -6.95
CA THR A 11 14.23 -1.02 -8.24
C THR A 11 12.76 -0.66 -8.10
N VAL A 12 12.23 0.13 -9.05
CA VAL A 12 10.79 0.38 -9.13
C VAL A 12 10.10 -0.88 -9.69
N CYS A 13 9.27 -1.49 -8.85
CA CYS A 13 8.46 -2.65 -9.20
C CYS A 13 7.13 -2.19 -9.79
N THR A 14 6.77 -2.67 -10.97
CA THR A 14 5.48 -2.33 -11.59
C THR A 14 4.59 -3.56 -11.68
N VAL A 15 3.37 -3.46 -11.15
CA VAL A 15 2.28 -4.42 -11.44
C VAL A 15 1.58 -3.94 -12.70
N PRO A 16 1.76 -4.62 -13.85
CA PRO A 16 1.26 -4.12 -15.13
C PRO A 16 -0.26 -4.24 -15.27
N THR A 17 -0.84 -3.42 -16.15
CA THR A 17 -2.26 -3.45 -16.48
C THR A 17 -2.73 -4.83 -16.93
N GLY A 18 -3.95 -5.21 -16.55
CA GLY A 18 -4.54 -6.51 -16.87
C GLY A 18 -3.98 -7.69 -16.06
N THR A 19 -3.02 -7.44 -15.16
CA THR A 19 -2.44 -8.47 -14.29
C THR A 19 -2.95 -8.32 -12.86
N THR A 20 -3.30 -9.46 -12.24
CA THR A 20 -3.55 -9.55 -10.80
C THR A 20 -2.40 -10.30 -10.14
N VAL A 21 -1.78 -9.67 -9.16
CA VAL A 21 -0.69 -10.23 -8.36
C VAL A 21 -1.19 -10.43 -6.95
N ALA A 22 -1.09 -11.67 -6.46
CA ALA A 22 -1.34 -12.00 -5.07
C ALA A 22 -0.09 -11.68 -4.22
N MET A 23 -0.29 -11.04 -3.08
CA MET A 23 0.77 -10.82 -2.09
C MET A 23 0.88 -12.07 -1.22
N ASP A 24 1.74 -12.99 -1.63
CA ASP A 24 1.95 -14.31 -1.03
C ASP A 24 3.25 -14.46 -0.23
N VAL A 25 4.13 -13.47 -0.31
CA VAL A 25 5.37 -13.36 0.46
C VAL A 25 5.60 -11.92 0.87
N SER A 26 6.44 -11.70 1.88
CA SER A 26 6.90 -10.35 2.21
C SER A 26 7.74 -9.78 1.06
N LEU A 27 7.58 -8.48 0.79
CA LEU A 27 8.17 -7.80 -0.38
C LEU A 27 9.05 -6.63 0.05
N ASN A 28 10.28 -6.57 -0.44
CA ASN A 28 11.15 -5.39 -0.33
C ASN A 28 11.53 -4.89 -1.73
N VAL A 29 11.12 -3.67 -2.08
CA VAL A 29 11.36 -3.08 -3.40
C VAL A 29 11.77 -1.62 -3.28
N GLY A 30 12.45 -1.07 -4.30
CA GLY A 30 12.85 0.33 -4.30
C GLY A 30 11.61 1.25 -4.23
N ALA A 31 10.62 0.96 -5.06
CA ALA A 31 9.27 1.51 -4.99
C ALA A 31 8.27 0.55 -5.65
N LEU A 32 6.98 0.77 -5.43
CA LEU A 32 5.91 -0.02 -6.05
C LEU A 32 4.96 0.89 -6.84
N VAL A 33 4.73 0.54 -8.10
CA VAL A 33 3.73 1.15 -8.99
C VAL A 33 2.70 0.09 -9.36
N VAL A 34 1.42 0.39 -9.16
CA VAL A 34 0.31 -0.52 -9.45
C VAL A 34 -0.54 0.04 -10.59
N GLN A 35 -0.49 -0.61 -11.74
CA GLN A 35 -1.30 -0.35 -12.93
C GLN A 35 -2.29 -1.49 -13.22
N GLY A 36 -2.14 -2.63 -12.54
CA GLY A 36 -3.06 -3.77 -12.55
C GLY A 36 -3.78 -3.90 -11.20
N THR A 37 -3.75 -5.09 -10.61
CA THR A 37 -4.29 -5.34 -9.27
C THR A 37 -3.25 -5.99 -8.38
N LEU A 38 -3.00 -5.39 -7.21
CA LEU A 38 -2.33 -6.07 -6.11
C LEU A 38 -3.40 -6.54 -5.12
N LEU A 39 -3.48 -7.86 -4.90
CA LEU A 39 -4.42 -8.48 -4.00
C LEU A 39 -3.68 -9.01 -2.76
N TRP A 40 -3.98 -8.43 -1.61
CA TRP A 40 -3.41 -8.82 -0.32
C TRP A 40 -4.53 -9.11 0.66
N THR A 41 -4.87 -10.38 0.83
CA THR A 41 -5.93 -10.84 1.75
C THR A 41 -5.42 -11.88 2.72
N ASP A 42 -6.24 -12.25 3.73
CA ASP A 42 -5.95 -13.38 4.61
C ASP A 42 -5.63 -14.68 3.85
N ALA A 43 -6.25 -14.86 2.66
CA ALA A 43 -6.08 -16.04 1.81
C ALA A 43 -4.84 -15.98 0.91
N THR A 44 -4.42 -14.79 0.47
CA THR A 44 -3.20 -14.66 -0.33
C THR A 44 -1.95 -14.64 0.54
N GLN A 45 -2.02 -14.06 1.74
CA GLN A 45 -0.90 -13.94 2.66
C GLN A 45 -0.51 -15.31 3.23
N SER A 46 0.76 -15.70 3.06
CA SER A 46 1.23 -17.03 3.51
C SER A 46 1.50 -17.08 5.02
N ASP A 47 2.06 -16.00 5.58
CA ASP A 47 2.50 -15.95 6.98
C ASP A 47 1.51 -15.21 7.90
N THR A 48 1.59 -15.44 9.22
CA THR A 48 0.79 -14.67 10.20
C THR A 48 1.12 -13.17 10.15
N ASP A 49 2.40 -12.85 9.94
CA ASP A 49 2.91 -11.50 9.80
C ASP A 49 3.55 -11.37 8.42
N GLN A 50 3.07 -10.44 7.59
CA GLN A 50 3.65 -10.19 6.27
C GLN A 50 3.80 -8.69 6.03
N TRP A 51 4.86 -8.30 5.33
CA TRP A 51 5.20 -6.89 5.15
C TRP A 51 5.51 -6.53 3.70
N LEU A 52 5.27 -5.27 3.38
CA LEU A 52 5.60 -4.61 2.13
C LEU A 52 6.45 -3.38 2.43
N CYS A 53 7.70 -3.40 2.01
CA CYS A 53 8.65 -2.31 2.15
C CYS A 53 8.90 -1.65 0.79
N ALA A 54 8.60 -0.35 0.66
CA ALA A 54 8.79 0.39 -0.57
C ALA A 54 9.08 1.87 -0.29
N GLY A 55 9.88 2.55 -1.11
CA GLY A 55 10.11 4.00 -0.96
C GLY A 55 8.87 4.86 -1.20
N TYR A 56 8.00 4.40 -2.10
CA TYR A 56 6.63 4.84 -2.24
C TYR A 56 5.79 3.69 -2.82
N ILE A 57 4.47 3.78 -2.66
CA ILE A 57 3.48 2.91 -3.29
C ILE A 57 2.48 3.80 -4.02
N ALA A 58 2.49 3.76 -5.35
CA ALA A 58 1.61 4.55 -6.20
C ALA A 58 0.66 3.63 -6.98
N VAL A 59 -0.64 3.90 -6.92
CA VAL A 59 -1.64 3.23 -7.77
C VAL A 59 -2.01 4.19 -8.89
N ASP A 60 -1.43 3.99 -10.07
CA ASP A 60 -1.54 4.91 -11.21
C ASP A 60 -2.76 4.64 -12.09
N SER A 61 -3.15 3.36 -12.23
CA SER A 61 -4.27 2.94 -13.09
C SER A 61 -4.82 1.56 -12.69
N GLY A 62 -4.93 1.31 -11.39
CA GLY A 62 -5.22 -0.02 -10.88
C GLY A 62 -5.87 -0.05 -9.50
N THR A 63 -5.78 -1.20 -8.85
CA THR A 63 -6.31 -1.41 -7.50
C THR A 63 -5.26 -2.01 -6.59
N PHE A 64 -5.04 -1.38 -5.44
CA PHE A 64 -4.35 -1.98 -4.30
C PHE A 64 -5.41 -2.39 -3.29
N ASN A 65 -5.66 -3.70 -3.15
CA ASN A 65 -6.64 -4.22 -2.19
C ASN A 65 -5.92 -4.95 -1.06
N LEU A 66 -5.98 -4.37 0.14
CA LEU A 66 -5.49 -4.93 1.38
C LEU A 66 -6.67 -5.26 2.29
N THR A 67 -7.06 -6.53 2.33
CA THR A 67 -8.19 -7.02 3.15
C THR A 67 -7.70 -8.14 4.07
N VAL A 68 -7.07 -7.76 5.18
CA VAL A 68 -6.47 -8.69 6.15
C VAL A 68 -7.10 -8.47 7.52
N THR A 69 -7.80 -9.48 8.02
CA THR A 69 -8.64 -9.38 9.22
C THR A 69 -8.24 -10.35 10.33
N THR A 70 -7.62 -11.47 9.98
CA THR A 70 -7.22 -12.54 10.91
C THR A 70 -5.70 -12.63 11.11
N LYS A 71 -4.93 -12.03 10.19
CA LYS A 71 -3.47 -11.94 10.22
C LYS A 71 -3.01 -10.49 10.41
N ASN A 72 -1.70 -10.25 10.40
CA ASN A 72 -1.12 -8.92 10.42
C ASN A 72 -0.44 -8.59 9.10
N ALA A 73 -0.73 -7.41 8.56
CA ALA A 73 -0.16 -6.88 7.35
C ALA A 73 0.48 -5.51 7.65
N TYR A 74 1.71 -5.32 7.20
CA TYR A 74 2.49 -4.11 7.45
C TYR A 74 2.90 -3.45 6.14
N VAL A 75 2.49 -2.20 5.94
CA VAL A 75 3.00 -1.36 4.86
C VAL A 75 4.04 -0.41 5.46
N TYR A 76 5.29 -0.55 5.05
CA TYR A 76 6.39 0.28 5.48
C TYR A 76 6.92 1.13 4.32
N ILE A 77 6.81 2.45 4.48
CA ILE A 77 7.29 3.40 3.48
C ILE A 77 8.71 3.86 3.83
N LYS A 78 9.69 3.36 3.07
CA LYS A 78 11.13 3.57 3.28
C LYS A 78 11.54 5.01 3.02
N ASP A 79 12.54 5.49 3.76
CA ASP A 79 13.26 6.72 3.43
C ASP A 79 14.50 6.40 2.58
N ASN A 80 14.27 6.02 1.32
CA ASN A 80 15.32 5.55 0.40
C ASN A 80 15.55 6.48 -0.81
N GLY A 81 15.02 7.70 -0.77
CA GLY A 81 15.15 8.69 -1.84
C GLY A 81 14.29 8.45 -3.09
N ALA A 82 13.53 7.35 -3.17
CA ALA A 82 12.63 7.10 -4.29
C ALA A 82 11.54 8.19 -4.37
N THR A 83 11.30 8.72 -5.58
CA THR A 83 10.39 9.84 -5.81
C THR A 83 9.39 9.51 -6.90
N HIS A 84 8.10 9.61 -6.59
CA HIS A 84 7.04 9.56 -7.58
C HIS A 84 6.84 10.93 -8.25
N GLY A 85 6.54 10.95 -9.56
CA GLY A 85 6.40 12.19 -10.33
C GLY A 85 5.34 13.15 -9.78
N MET A 86 4.20 12.61 -9.30
CA MET A 86 3.12 13.42 -8.70
C MET A 86 3.05 13.30 -7.17
N LEU A 87 3.08 12.07 -6.64
CA LEU A 87 2.93 11.82 -5.20
C LEU A 87 4.19 12.16 -4.39
N ARG A 88 5.30 12.49 -5.06
CA ARG A 88 6.60 12.81 -4.46
C ARG A 88 7.17 11.64 -3.66
N THR A 89 7.88 11.92 -2.59
CA THR A 89 8.61 10.94 -1.79
C THR A 89 7.71 10.38 -0.68
N ARG A 90 7.99 9.14 -0.26
CA ARG A 90 7.39 8.55 0.93
C ARG A 90 5.85 8.54 0.93
N ALA A 91 5.28 8.29 -0.23
CA ALA A 91 3.83 8.29 -0.42
C ALA A 91 3.25 6.88 -0.47
N PHE A 92 2.01 6.73 0.01
CA PHE A 92 1.14 5.61 -0.29
C PHE A 92 -0.21 6.16 -0.74
N GLY A 93 -0.58 5.97 -2.00
CA GLY A 93 -1.82 6.51 -2.51
C GLY A 93 -2.18 6.10 -3.93
N ALA A 94 -3.41 6.42 -4.31
CA ALA A 94 -3.92 6.28 -5.66
C ALA A 94 -3.99 7.63 -6.36
N MET A 95 -3.79 7.61 -7.68
CA MET A 95 -3.83 8.79 -8.53
C MET A 95 -4.40 8.43 -9.89
N GLY A 96 -5.12 9.39 -10.49
CA GLY A 96 -5.84 9.17 -11.74
C GLY A 96 -7.26 8.63 -11.53
N ALA A 97 -8.08 8.78 -12.58
CA ALA A 97 -9.46 8.33 -12.56
C ALA A 97 -9.54 6.80 -12.56
N GLY A 98 -10.29 6.23 -11.60
CA GLY A 98 -10.49 4.77 -11.50
C GLY A 98 -9.44 4.04 -10.66
N SER A 99 -8.34 4.69 -10.27
CA SER A 99 -7.33 4.11 -9.37
C SER A 99 -7.83 4.07 -7.93
N ARG A 100 -7.58 2.97 -7.22
CA ARG A 100 -8.09 2.78 -5.85
C ARG A 100 -7.05 2.15 -4.91
N VAL A 101 -7.02 2.66 -3.69
CA VAL A 101 -6.44 1.99 -2.53
C VAL A 101 -7.59 1.60 -1.62
N GLU A 102 -7.77 0.32 -1.39
CA GLU A 102 -8.79 -0.24 -0.51
C GLU A 102 -8.08 -0.96 0.63
N VAL A 103 -8.26 -0.45 1.85
CA VAL A 103 -7.67 -1.04 3.05
C VAL A 103 -8.80 -1.40 4.02
N THR A 104 -8.97 -2.70 4.22
CA THR A 104 -9.90 -3.29 5.18
C THR A 104 -9.09 -4.10 6.19
N GLY A 105 -9.01 -3.59 7.41
CA GLY A 105 -8.41 -4.30 8.53
C GLY A 105 -9.45 -4.99 9.41
N ARG A 106 -8.98 -5.61 10.49
CA ARG A 106 -9.83 -5.94 11.63
C ARG A 106 -10.58 -4.72 12.15
N ALA A 107 -11.73 -4.94 12.78
CA ALA A 107 -12.46 -3.88 13.47
C ALA A 107 -11.52 -3.11 14.41
N LEU A 108 -11.43 -1.80 14.21
CA LEU A 108 -10.59 -0.96 15.04
C LEU A 108 -11.17 -0.94 16.45
N ALA A 109 -10.40 -1.43 17.43
CA ALA A 109 -10.76 -1.22 18.83
C ALA A 109 -10.80 0.28 19.18
N ARG A 110 -9.99 1.09 18.47
CA ARG A 110 -9.91 2.55 18.56
C ARG A 110 -9.46 3.09 17.20
N THR A 111 -10.10 4.13 16.70
CA THR A 111 -9.64 4.85 15.50
C THR A 111 -8.63 5.92 15.92
N TRP A 112 -7.45 5.90 15.30
CA TRP A 112 -6.43 6.92 15.49
C TRP A 112 -6.28 7.66 14.16
N SER A 113 -6.45 8.98 14.20
CA SER A 113 -6.14 9.88 13.09
C SER A 113 -5.12 10.88 13.59
N LEU A 114 -4.03 11.05 12.84
CA LEU A 114 -3.11 12.17 13.04
C LEU A 114 -3.72 13.36 12.33
N LEU A 115 -4.17 14.35 13.09
CA LEU A 115 -4.69 15.58 12.53
C LEU A 115 -3.52 16.44 12.02
N ALA A 116 -3.72 17.14 10.89
CA ALA A 116 -2.78 18.18 10.49
C ALA A 116 -2.80 19.33 11.50
N GLU A 117 -3.95 19.57 12.13
CA GLU A 117 -4.15 20.54 13.20
C GLU A 117 -5.08 20.00 14.31
N PRO A 118 -4.85 20.31 15.60
CA PRO A 118 -5.73 19.88 16.68
C PRO A 118 -7.20 20.28 16.43
N ALA A 119 -8.13 19.34 16.56
CA ALA A 119 -9.57 19.63 16.53
C ALA A 119 -9.98 20.26 17.87
N ALA A 120 -10.74 21.34 17.81
CA ALA A 120 -11.28 21.98 19.00
C ALA A 120 -12.58 21.29 19.46
N ALA A 121 -12.96 21.51 20.72
CA ALA A 121 -14.23 21.00 21.23
C ALA A 121 -15.40 21.59 20.42
N GLY A 122 -16.17 20.73 19.76
CA GLY A 122 -17.31 21.10 18.92
C GLY A 122 -17.04 21.06 17.41
N ASP A 123 -15.81 20.79 16.98
CA ASP A 123 -15.52 20.59 15.56
C ASP A 123 -16.26 19.34 15.03
N THR A 124 -16.98 19.50 13.93
CA THR A 124 -17.69 18.42 13.23
C THR A 124 -16.95 17.94 11.98
N THR A 125 -15.78 18.52 11.70
CA THR A 125 -14.94 18.22 10.54
C THR A 125 -13.49 18.12 10.95
N LEU A 126 -12.77 17.15 10.38
CA LEU A 126 -11.32 17.00 10.58
C LEU A 126 -10.58 17.99 9.67
N LYS A 127 -9.49 18.58 10.16
CA LYS A 127 -8.63 19.52 9.44
C LYS A 127 -7.24 18.94 9.23
#